data_AF-A0A2E5JQH6-F1
#
_entry.id   AF-A0A2E5JQH6-F1
#
_cell.length_a   1.000
_cell.length_b   1.000
_cell.length_c   1.000
_cell.angle_alpha   90.00
_cell.angle_beta   90.00
_cell.angle_gamma   90.00
#
_symmetry.space_group_name_H-M   'P 1'
#
loop_
_entity.id
_entity.type
_entity.pdbx_description
1 polymer ?
#
loop_
_entity_poly.entity_id
_entity_poly.type
_entity_poly.pdbx_seq_one_letter_code
_entity_poly.pdbx_strand_id
1 'polypeptide(L)'
;MIKMKITANLSNNSKWYIFPFLLLLIACPTEDEPPEPSPPDPAEYIEKGWDDLSSGFYEDALENFNEALSINPENIEATIGKAWCLFFTDSGSSMDMMRYLFEKGVDDSTWAANANCALSIVTFAQGHYTTAIAYADSLLSIAPVYVLDFYTEIDYHDILLVKAQAQFLTLEYNEANITMTQINPSLYLDPSQDSWEVNGTQYFIFESALSAIIASVTSEYDSGGFISIG
;
A
#
# COMPACT_ATOMS: atom_id res chain seq x y z
N MET A 1 18.22 -77.61 -33.28
CA MET A 1 19.31 -77.22 -34.20
C MET A 1 18.68 -76.29 -35.26
N ILE A 2 18.69 -74.98 -34.99
CA ILE A 2 19.40 -73.94 -35.78
C ILE A 2 18.94 -73.83 -37.25
N LYS A 3 18.15 -72.76 -37.48
CA LYS A 3 18.09 -71.79 -38.60
C LYS A 3 18.29 -72.27 -40.04
N MET A 4 17.31 -71.92 -40.89
CA MET A 4 17.55 -71.04 -42.07
C MET A 4 16.19 -70.49 -42.57
N LYS A 5 15.80 -69.26 -42.20
CA LYS A 5 16.10 -67.93 -42.77
C LYS A 5 15.35 -67.63 -44.11
N ILE A 6 14.46 -66.64 -43.98
CA ILE A 6 14.07 -65.58 -44.94
C ILE A 6 12.91 -65.88 -45.91
N THR A 7 11.70 -65.63 -45.39
CA THR A 7 10.57 -64.87 -45.97
C THR A 7 11.00 -63.69 -46.85
N ALA A 8 10.31 -63.23 -47.88
CA ALA A 8 9.15 -63.66 -48.64
C ALA A 8 9.17 -62.75 -49.88
N ASN A 9 8.79 -63.32 -51.01
CA ASN A 9 8.64 -62.66 -52.29
C ASN A 9 7.20 -62.15 -52.41
N LEU A 10 7.00 -60.85 -52.65
CA LEU A 10 5.74 -60.26 -53.13
C LEU A 10 6.17 -59.19 -54.14
N SER A 11 6.40 -59.57 -55.40
CA SER A 11 5.42 -59.71 -56.48
C SER A 11 4.70 -58.40 -56.82
N ASN A 12 4.86 -58.01 -58.10
CA ASN A 12 3.89 -57.36 -58.99
C ASN A 12 3.14 -56.11 -58.51
N ASN A 13 2.92 -55.07 -59.30
CA ASN A 13 3.29 -54.73 -60.67
C ASN A 13 2.76 -53.30 -60.89
N SER A 14 3.31 -52.66 -61.91
CA SER A 14 2.72 -51.57 -62.69
C SER A 14 2.21 -50.34 -61.94
N LYS A 15 3.10 -49.33 -61.93
CA LYS A 15 2.87 -47.96 -62.43
C LYS A 15 1.39 -47.60 -62.66
N TRP A 16 0.93 -46.44 -62.17
CA TRP A 16 0.30 -45.36 -62.96
C TRP A 16 -0.21 -44.21 -62.06
N TYR A 17 0.31 -43.01 -62.38
CA TYR A 17 -0.21 -41.65 -62.16
C TYR A 17 -0.35 -41.01 -60.77
N ILE A 18 0.35 -39.88 -60.69
CA ILE A 18 0.21 -38.74 -59.79
C ILE A 18 -1.26 -38.32 -59.71
N PHE A 19 -1.80 -38.23 -58.49
CA PHE A 19 -2.92 -37.34 -58.19
C PHE A 19 -2.69 -36.74 -56.81
N PRO A 20 -2.32 -35.44 -56.69
CA PRO A 20 -2.14 -34.77 -55.42
C PRO A 20 -3.53 -34.37 -54.92
N PHE A 21 -4.30 -35.34 -54.42
CA PHE A 21 -5.65 -35.07 -53.88
C PHE A 21 -5.93 -35.88 -52.61
N LEU A 22 -4.88 -36.24 -51.87
CA LEU A 22 -4.98 -36.88 -50.57
C LEU A 22 -4.16 -36.12 -49.51
N LEU A 23 -4.25 -34.79 -49.55
CA LEU A 23 -3.78 -33.86 -48.51
C LEU A 23 -4.79 -32.72 -48.33
N LEU A 24 -6.09 -33.03 -48.49
CA LEU A 24 -7.18 -32.05 -48.40
C LEU A 24 -8.40 -32.60 -47.64
N LEU A 25 -8.20 -33.62 -46.79
CA LEU A 25 -9.25 -34.23 -45.97
C LEU A 25 -8.83 -34.48 -44.51
N ILE A 26 -7.86 -33.73 -43.98
CA ILE A 26 -7.63 -33.59 -42.52
C ILE A 26 -7.51 -32.11 -42.13
N ALA A 27 -8.15 -31.22 -42.88
CA ALA A 27 -8.49 -29.89 -42.40
C ALA A 27 -9.99 -29.90 -42.08
N CYS A 28 -10.37 -30.72 -41.10
CA CYS A 28 -11.60 -30.44 -40.38
C CYS A 28 -11.25 -29.26 -39.47
N PRO A 29 -11.83 -28.06 -39.64
CA PRO A 29 -11.74 -27.07 -38.59
C PRO A 29 -12.42 -27.73 -37.39
N THR A 30 -11.64 -28.10 -36.38
CA THR A 30 -12.21 -28.46 -35.09
C THR A 30 -13.01 -27.25 -34.63
N GLU A 31 -14.24 -27.54 -34.23
CA GLU A 31 -15.23 -26.60 -33.72
C GLU A 31 -14.55 -25.51 -32.88
N ASP A 32 -14.94 -24.26 -33.16
CA ASP A 32 -14.53 -23.05 -32.47
C ASP A 32 -14.17 -23.38 -31.01
N GLU A 33 -12.87 -23.32 -30.67
CA GLU A 33 -12.50 -23.29 -29.26
C GLU A 33 -13.32 -22.14 -28.66
N PRO A 34 -14.12 -22.40 -27.60
CA PRO A 34 -14.91 -21.35 -26.99
C PRO A 34 -13.94 -20.20 -26.70
N PRO A 35 -14.32 -18.94 -27.02
CA PRO A 35 -13.42 -17.81 -26.82
C PRO A 35 -12.90 -17.92 -25.39
N GLU A 36 -11.57 -17.87 -25.23
CA GLU A 36 -10.98 -17.89 -23.90
C GLU A 36 -11.76 -16.88 -23.05
N PRO A 37 -12.25 -17.28 -21.85
CA PRO A 37 -12.98 -16.37 -21.00
C PRO A 37 -12.11 -15.13 -20.85
N SER A 38 -12.70 -13.96 -21.10
CA SER A 38 -12.00 -12.70 -20.89
C SER A 38 -11.38 -12.74 -19.50
N PRO A 39 -10.08 -12.42 -19.34
CA PRO A 39 -9.48 -12.38 -18.02
C PRO A 39 -10.36 -11.53 -17.10
N PRO A 40 -10.56 -11.95 -15.83
CA PRO A 40 -11.45 -11.22 -14.94
C PRO A 40 -11.07 -9.74 -14.91
N ASP A 41 -12.06 -8.86 -14.77
CA ASP A 41 -11.79 -7.44 -14.61
C ASP A 41 -10.99 -7.25 -13.31
N PRO A 42 -9.81 -6.60 -13.33
CA PRO A 42 -9.05 -6.31 -12.11
C PRO A 42 -9.91 -5.59 -11.06
N ALA A 43 -10.96 -4.87 -11.45
CA ALA A 43 -11.90 -4.22 -10.54
C ALA A 43 -12.58 -5.20 -9.56
N GLU A 44 -12.91 -6.44 -9.98
CA GLU A 44 -13.56 -7.41 -9.09
C GLU A 44 -12.63 -7.83 -7.94
N TYR A 45 -11.35 -8.04 -8.25
CA TYR A 45 -10.34 -8.35 -7.25
C TYR A 45 -10.05 -7.15 -6.35
N ILE A 46 -10.04 -5.94 -6.90
CA ILE A 46 -9.87 -4.71 -6.12
C ILE A 46 -11.00 -4.52 -5.11
N GLU A 47 -12.26 -4.69 -5.54
CA GLU A 47 -13.44 -4.56 -4.68
C GLU A 47 -13.35 -5.54 -3.50
N LYS A 48 -13.08 -6.82 -3.79
CA LYS A 48 -12.88 -7.83 -2.74
C LYS A 48 -11.70 -7.52 -1.83
N GLY A 49 -10.60 -7.01 -2.41
CA GLY A 49 -9.42 -6.60 -1.64
C GLY A 49 -9.74 -5.53 -0.60
N TRP A 50 -10.54 -4.54 -0.97
CA TRP A 50 -10.99 -3.50 -0.02
C TRP A 50 -11.98 -4.03 1.03
N ASP A 51 -12.91 -4.90 0.63
CA ASP A 51 -13.86 -5.55 1.55
C ASP A 51 -13.11 -6.39 2.60
N ASP A 52 -12.13 -7.20 2.17
CA ASP A 52 -11.30 -8.01 3.05
C ASP A 52 -10.42 -7.13 3.96
N LEU A 53 -9.81 -6.08 3.42
CA LEU A 53 -8.98 -5.14 4.18
C LEU A 53 -9.78 -4.46 5.30
N SER A 54 -10.96 -3.92 4.97
CA SER A 54 -11.85 -3.27 5.94
C SER A 54 -12.40 -4.24 6.99
N SER A 55 -12.48 -5.53 6.64
CA SER A 55 -12.88 -6.61 7.55
C SER A 55 -11.72 -7.14 8.41
N GLY A 56 -10.49 -6.67 8.19
CA GLY A 56 -9.28 -7.12 8.89
C GLY A 56 -8.69 -8.43 8.38
N PHE A 57 -9.15 -8.94 7.23
CA PHE A 57 -8.62 -10.12 6.55
C PHE A 57 -7.45 -9.72 5.64
N TYR A 58 -6.36 -9.26 6.24
CA TYR A 58 -5.28 -8.60 5.49
C TYR A 58 -4.54 -9.52 4.51
N GLU A 59 -4.38 -10.81 4.84
CA GLU A 59 -3.76 -11.78 3.93
C GLU A 59 -4.63 -12.07 2.70
N ASP A 60 -5.94 -12.19 2.89
CA ASP A 60 -6.90 -12.41 1.79
C ASP A 60 -6.99 -11.15 0.90
N ALA A 61 -7.00 -9.97 1.52
CA ALA A 61 -6.93 -8.69 0.82
C ALA A 61 -5.65 -8.59 -0.03
N LEU A 62 -4.50 -9.00 0.53
CA LEU A 62 -3.22 -8.99 -0.18
C LEU A 62 -3.24 -9.93 -1.38
N GLU A 63 -3.85 -11.12 -1.27
CA GLU A 63 -4.02 -12.05 -2.39
C GLU A 63 -4.87 -11.39 -3.49
N ASN A 64 -6.02 -10.81 -3.14
CA ASN A 64 -6.90 -10.11 -4.07
C ASN A 64 -6.18 -8.96 -4.80
N PHE A 65 -5.46 -8.08 -4.10
CA PHE A 65 -4.71 -7.01 -4.77
C PHE A 65 -3.57 -7.54 -5.65
N ASN A 66 -2.92 -8.65 -5.29
CA ASN A 66 -1.91 -9.28 -6.14
C ASN A 66 -2.52 -9.87 -7.42
N GLU A 67 -3.70 -10.49 -7.34
CA GLU A 67 -4.43 -10.97 -8.52
C GLU A 67 -4.80 -9.81 -9.45
N ALA A 68 -5.33 -8.70 -8.90
CA ALA A 68 -5.60 -7.48 -9.68
C ALA A 68 -4.34 -6.95 -10.39
N LEU A 69 -3.21 -6.91 -9.69
CA LEU A 69 -1.92 -6.46 -10.25
C LEU A 69 -1.32 -7.45 -11.26
N SER A 70 -1.67 -8.74 -11.19
CA SER A 70 -1.27 -9.72 -12.19
C SER A 70 -1.95 -9.47 -13.55
N ILE A 71 -3.18 -8.95 -13.51
CA ILE A 71 -3.99 -8.61 -14.68
C ILE A 71 -3.63 -7.21 -15.20
N ASN A 72 -3.51 -6.22 -14.31
CA ASN A 72 -3.08 -4.87 -14.63
C ASN A 72 -1.97 -4.37 -13.67
N PRO A 73 -0.69 -4.56 -14.06
CA PRO A 73 0.46 -4.18 -13.22
C PRO A 73 0.61 -2.68 -12.93
N GLU A 74 -0.06 -1.81 -13.70
CA GLU A 74 -0.01 -0.35 -13.55
C GLU A 74 -1.22 0.21 -12.78
N ASN A 75 -2.10 -0.65 -12.26
CA ASN A 75 -3.26 -0.21 -11.50
C ASN A 75 -2.82 0.43 -10.15
N ILE A 76 -3.06 1.73 -10.02
CA ILE A 76 -2.68 2.51 -8.83
C ILE A 76 -3.50 2.11 -7.60
N GLU A 77 -4.80 1.89 -7.76
CA GLU A 77 -5.68 1.50 -6.67
C GLU A 77 -5.25 0.16 -6.04
N ALA A 78 -5.02 -0.86 -6.87
CA ALA A 78 -4.52 -2.15 -6.41
C ALA A 78 -3.11 -2.05 -5.78
N THR A 79 -2.27 -1.17 -6.32
CA THR A 79 -0.95 -0.88 -5.74
C THR A 79 -1.08 -0.28 -4.33
N ILE A 80 -2.00 0.66 -4.13
CA ILE A 80 -2.25 1.30 -2.84
C ILE A 80 -2.89 0.32 -1.87
N GLY A 81 -3.87 -0.47 -2.30
CA GLY A 81 -4.48 -1.53 -1.48
C GLY A 81 -3.46 -2.54 -0.99
N LYS A 82 -2.56 -3.01 -1.88
CA LYS A 82 -1.42 -3.85 -1.51
C LYS A 82 -0.52 -3.19 -0.47
N ALA A 83 -0.21 -1.91 -0.64
CA ALA A 83 0.65 -1.19 0.29
C ALA A 83 0.02 -1.09 1.69
N TRP A 84 -1.30 -0.88 1.78
CA TRP A 84 -2.04 -0.91 3.05
C TRP A 84 -2.10 -2.30 3.68
N CYS A 85 -2.24 -3.36 2.88
CA CYS A 85 -2.15 -4.74 3.42
C CYS A 85 -0.79 -4.97 4.08
N LEU A 86 0.30 -4.55 3.42
CA LEU A 86 1.64 -4.63 3.98
C LEU A 86 1.77 -3.78 5.26
N PHE A 87 1.17 -2.59 5.28
CA PHE A 87 1.19 -1.71 6.44
C PHE A 87 0.60 -2.37 7.70
N PHE A 88 -0.52 -3.08 7.56
CA PHE A 88 -1.18 -3.74 8.70
C PHE A 88 -0.61 -5.11 9.07
N THR A 89 0.11 -5.77 8.16
CA THR A 89 0.64 -7.14 8.39
C THR A 89 2.12 -7.19 8.70
N ASP A 90 2.90 -6.20 8.27
CA ASP A 90 4.35 -6.22 8.37
C ASP A 90 4.83 -5.81 9.77
N SER A 91 5.86 -6.51 10.27
CA SER A 91 6.50 -6.21 11.55
C SER A 91 7.64 -5.17 11.44
N GLY A 92 7.63 -4.37 10.37
CA GLY A 92 8.63 -3.34 10.07
C GLY A 92 9.73 -3.77 9.09
N SER A 93 9.67 -4.98 8.52
CA SER A 93 10.67 -5.49 7.57
C SER A 93 10.51 -4.96 6.14
N SER A 94 9.33 -4.45 5.81
CA SER A 94 8.92 -4.10 4.45
C SER A 94 8.73 -2.59 4.25
N MET A 95 9.21 -1.75 5.18
CA MET A 95 8.96 -0.29 5.12
C MET A 95 9.47 0.38 3.83
N ASP A 96 10.61 -0.06 3.28
CA ASP A 96 11.10 0.46 2.00
C ASP A 96 10.18 0.09 0.83
N MET A 97 9.62 -1.12 0.84
CA MET A 97 8.66 -1.56 -0.17
C MET A 97 7.34 -0.80 -0.03
N MET A 98 6.84 -0.63 1.20
CA MET A 98 5.63 0.14 1.47
C MET A 98 5.77 1.57 0.97
N ARG A 99 6.87 2.25 1.32
CA ARG A 99 7.18 3.60 0.84
C ARG A 99 7.17 3.67 -0.69
N TYR A 100 7.88 2.75 -1.35
CA TYR A 100 7.92 2.70 -2.81
C TYR A 100 6.53 2.51 -3.45
N LEU A 101 5.67 1.67 -2.87
CA LEU A 101 4.33 1.44 -3.40
C LEU A 101 3.41 2.65 -3.18
N PHE A 102 3.45 3.27 -2.00
CA PHE A 102 2.66 4.49 -1.74
C PHE A 102 3.13 5.67 -2.59
N GLU A 103 4.43 5.80 -2.87
CA GLU A 103 4.98 6.85 -3.75
C GLU A 103 4.37 6.80 -5.16
N LYS A 104 3.85 5.66 -5.62
CA LYS A 104 3.16 5.58 -6.91
C LYS A 104 1.81 6.31 -6.94
N GLY A 105 1.18 6.52 -5.79
CA GLY A 105 -0.14 7.16 -5.69
C GLY A 105 -0.11 8.66 -5.47
N VAL A 106 1.05 9.28 -5.22
CA VAL A 106 1.12 10.70 -4.81
C VAL A 106 0.66 11.69 -5.88
N ASP A 107 0.76 11.30 -7.15
CA ASP A 107 0.32 12.10 -8.31
C ASP A 107 -1.08 11.68 -8.82
N ASP A 108 -1.70 10.67 -8.20
CA ASP A 108 -3.01 10.16 -8.60
C ASP A 108 -4.15 11.04 -8.05
N SER A 109 -5.13 11.36 -8.91
CA SER A 109 -6.21 12.27 -8.52
C SER A 109 -7.13 11.74 -7.42
N THR A 110 -7.19 10.43 -7.25
CA THR A 110 -8.04 9.75 -6.28
C THR A 110 -7.24 9.37 -5.04
N TRP A 111 -6.06 8.78 -5.24
CA TRP A 111 -5.29 8.13 -4.18
C TRP A 111 -4.20 9.00 -3.54
N ALA A 112 -3.96 10.22 -4.04
CA ALA A 112 -2.93 11.10 -3.49
C ALA A 112 -3.10 11.35 -1.98
N ALA A 113 -4.33 11.58 -1.49
CA ALA A 113 -4.54 11.80 -0.06
C ALA A 113 -4.14 10.58 0.78
N ASN A 114 -4.60 9.38 0.40
CA ASN A 114 -4.26 8.15 1.13
C ASN A 114 -2.76 7.83 1.03
N ALA A 115 -2.15 8.05 -0.14
CA ALA A 115 -0.72 7.88 -0.34
C ALA A 115 0.10 8.81 0.58
N ASN A 116 -0.24 10.10 0.63
CA ASN A 116 0.44 11.07 1.50
C ASN A 116 0.22 10.77 2.99
N CYS A 117 -0.96 10.30 3.38
CA CYS A 117 -1.25 9.79 4.73
C CYS A 117 -0.24 8.71 5.12
N ALA A 118 -0.19 7.62 4.35
CA ALA A 118 0.66 6.49 4.65
C ALA A 118 2.15 6.86 4.60
N LEU A 119 2.56 7.68 3.62
CA LEU A 119 3.95 8.10 3.48
C LEU A 119 4.42 8.96 4.65
N SER A 120 3.58 9.83 5.21
CA SER A 120 3.94 10.59 6.41
C SER A 120 4.27 9.64 7.58
N ILE A 121 3.46 8.60 7.79
CA ILE A 121 3.64 7.62 8.87
C ILE A 121 4.86 6.72 8.60
N VAL A 122 4.97 6.14 7.41
CA VAL A 122 6.07 5.23 7.06
C VAL A 122 7.42 5.94 7.08
N THR A 123 7.51 7.15 6.53
CA THR A 123 8.77 7.90 6.54
C THR A 123 9.12 8.42 7.93
N PHE A 124 8.12 8.74 8.76
CA PHE A 124 8.34 9.04 10.18
C PHE A 124 8.94 7.85 10.92
N ALA A 125 8.35 6.66 10.78
CA ALA A 125 8.84 5.42 11.40
C ALA A 125 10.27 5.05 10.94
N GLN A 126 10.65 5.45 9.72
CA GLN A 126 12.01 5.29 9.19
C GLN A 126 13.02 6.33 9.69
N GLY A 127 12.57 7.32 10.47
CA GLY A 127 13.39 8.44 10.94
C GLY A 127 13.64 9.53 9.88
N HIS A 128 12.93 9.49 8.75
CA HIS A 128 13.02 10.49 7.69
C HIS A 128 12.07 11.68 7.98
N TYR A 129 12.29 12.36 9.11
CA TYR A 129 11.34 13.34 9.67
C TYR A 129 11.01 14.51 8.73
N THR A 130 11.99 15.09 8.04
CA THR A 130 11.72 16.17 7.07
C THR A 130 10.80 15.71 5.93
N THR A 131 10.97 14.47 5.47
CA THR A 131 10.12 13.87 4.44
C THR A 131 8.72 13.60 4.99
N ALA A 132 8.61 13.13 6.23
CA ALA A 132 7.33 12.91 6.91
C ALA A 132 6.51 14.21 7.01
N ILE A 133 7.15 15.32 7.40
CA ILE A 133 6.53 16.65 7.44
C ILE A 133 6.00 17.03 6.05
N ALA A 134 6.79 16.85 5.00
CA ALA A 134 6.38 17.21 3.64
C ALA A 134 5.15 16.42 3.14
N TYR A 135 5.06 15.13 3.45
CA TYR A 135 3.90 14.31 3.11
C TYR A 135 2.67 14.65 3.96
N ALA A 136 2.87 14.93 5.26
CA ALA A 136 1.80 15.42 6.13
C ALA A 136 1.22 16.76 5.62
N ASP A 137 2.07 17.71 5.24
CA ASP A 137 1.65 18.99 4.67
C ASP A 137 0.92 18.81 3.33
N SER A 138 1.39 17.90 2.49
CA SER A 138 0.76 17.58 1.21
C SER A 138 -0.65 17.01 1.42
N LEU A 139 -0.82 16.08 2.36
CA LEU A 139 -2.15 15.57 2.74
C LEU A 139 -3.05 16.68 3.26
N LEU A 140 -2.61 17.43 4.26
CA LEU A 140 -3.43 18.46 4.92
C LEU A 140 -3.79 19.62 3.96
N SER A 141 -3.02 19.82 2.89
CA SER A 141 -3.35 20.73 1.79
C SER A 141 -4.47 20.19 0.90
N ILE A 142 -4.49 18.88 0.64
CA ILE A 142 -5.52 18.20 -0.17
C ILE A 142 -6.83 18.06 0.63
N ALA A 143 -6.73 17.56 1.86
CA ALA A 143 -7.84 17.21 2.72
C ALA A 143 -7.55 17.61 4.18
N PRO A 144 -7.88 18.86 4.58
CA PRO A 144 -7.61 19.35 5.94
C PRO A 144 -8.34 18.61 7.07
N VAL A 145 -9.40 17.87 6.75
CA VAL A 145 -10.22 17.07 7.69
C VAL A 145 -10.26 15.61 7.25
N TYR A 146 -9.13 15.10 6.79
CA TYR A 146 -8.97 13.75 6.27
C TYR A 146 -9.38 12.67 7.29
N VAL A 147 -10.01 11.62 6.79
CA VAL A 147 -10.28 10.35 7.49
C VAL A 147 -9.96 9.23 6.50
N LEU A 148 -9.29 8.18 6.94
CA LEU A 148 -8.99 7.02 6.11
C LEU A 148 -10.24 6.14 5.98
N ASP A 149 -10.85 6.11 4.80
CA ASP A 149 -12.21 5.56 4.60
C ASP A 149 -12.41 4.11 5.06
N PHE A 150 -11.44 3.22 4.79
CA PHE A 150 -11.53 1.79 5.16
C PHE A 150 -10.93 1.48 6.53
N TYR A 151 -10.36 2.48 7.22
CA TYR A 151 -9.82 2.34 8.58
C TYR A 151 -9.95 3.68 9.31
N THR A 152 -11.17 3.99 9.75
CA THR A 152 -11.58 5.33 10.21
C THR A 152 -10.92 5.80 11.50
N GLU A 153 -10.17 4.92 12.17
CA GLU A 153 -9.36 5.29 13.34
C GLU A 153 -8.17 6.17 12.95
N ILE A 154 -7.72 6.14 11.69
CA ILE A 154 -6.69 7.06 11.18
C ILE A 154 -7.36 8.29 10.57
N ASP A 155 -7.11 9.45 11.16
CA ASP A 155 -7.62 10.74 10.71
C ASP A 155 -6.56 11.86 10.71
N TYR A 156 -6.97 13.09 10.42
CA TYR A 156 -6.05 14.22 10.33
C TYR A 156 -5.35 14.56 11.66
N HIS A 157 -5.89 14.21 12.83
CA HIS A 157 -5.23 14.41 14.12
C HIS A 157 -3.98 13.54 14.25
N ASP A 158 -4.04 12.29 13.78
CA ASP A 158 -2.88 11.40 13.69
C ASP A 158 -1.76 12.03 12.86
N ILE A 159 -2.13 12.61 11.72
CA ILE A 159 -1.17 13.22 10.79
C ILE A 159 -0.59 14.52 11.37
N LEU A 160 -1.41 15.32 12.05
CA LEU A 160 -0.93 16.48 12.80
C LEU A 160 0.03 16.07 13.93
N LEU A 161 -0.24 14.96 14.60
CA LEU A 161 0.62 14.43 15.65
C LEU A 161 1.96 13.93 15.09
N VAL A 162 1.93 13.14 14.00
CA VAL A 162 3.14 12.72 13.25
C VAL A 162 3.96 13.95 12.85
N LYS A 163 3.31 14.98 12.30
CA LYS A 163 3.96 16.23 11.91
C LYS A 163 4.57 16.95 13.11
N ALA A 164 3.85 17.10 14.21
CA ALA A 164 4.35 17.76 15.42
C ALA A 164 5.55 17.02 16.04
N GLN A 165 5.49 15.69 16.09
CA GLN A 165 6.62 14.86 16.54
C GLN A 165 7.82 15.01 15.60
N ALA A 166 7.61 14.96 14.29
CA ALA A 166 8.67 15.12 13.30
C ALA A 166 9.34 16.50 13.40
N GLN A 167 8.55 17.56 13.54
CA GLN A 167 9.04 18.93 13.74
C GLN A 167 9.84 19.05 15.04
N PHE A 168 9.37 18.43 16.13
CA PHE A 168 10.12 18.39 17.38
C PHE A 168 11.49 17.72 17.19
N LEU A 169 11.52 16.58 16.50
CA LEU A 169 12.74 15.81 16.24
C LEU A 169 13.71 16.50 15.27
N THR A 170 13.23 17.43 14.44
CA THR A 170 14.05 18.31 13.59
C THR A 170 14.41 19.64 14.26
N LEU A 171 14.09 19.81 15.56
CA LEU A 171 14.34 21.02 16.36
C LEU A 171 13.50 22.25 15.96
N GLU A 172 12.42 22.05 15.22
CA GLU A 172 11.44 23.06 14.82
C GLU A 172 10.35 23.23 15.91
N TYR A 173 10.78 23.62 17.12
CA TYR A 173 9.91 23.57 18.30
C TYR A 173 8.73 24.54 18.26
N ASN A 174 8.90 25.71 17.65
CA ASN A 174 7.80 26.69 17.56
C ASN A 174 6.73 26.18 16.59
N GLU A 175 7.16 25.59 15.49
CA GLU A 175 6.31 24.98 14.47
C GLU A 175 5.59 23.77 15.05
N ALA A 176 6.28 22.90 15.78
CA ALA A 176 5.67 21.78 16.50
C ALA A 176 4.59 22.27 17.47
N ASN A 177 4.88 23.30 18.29
CA ASN A 177 3.92 23.90 19.21
C ASN A 177 2.70 24.49 18.49
N ILE A 178 2.89 25.13 17.33
CA ILE A 178 1.79 25.61 16.49
C ILE A 178 0.95 24.44 15.95
N THR A 179 1.59 23.38 15.44
CA THR A 179 0.90 22.18 14.94
C THR A 179 0.07 21.52 16.04
N MET A 180 0.56 21.47 17.28
CA MET A 180 -0.21 20.95 18.42
C MET A 180 -1.53 21.73 18.63
N THR A 181 -1.57 23.03 18.37
CA THR A 181 -2.81 23.81 18.48
C THR A 181 -3.85 23.47 17.41
N GLN A 182 -3.42 22.86 16.29
CA GLN A 182 -4.30 22.39 15.23
C GLN A 182 -5.03 21.10 15.63
N ILE A 183 -4.43 20.31 16.51
CA ILE A 183 -5.07 19.14 17.15
C ILE A 183 -6.10 19.65 18.17
N ASN A 184 -5.62 20.46 19.12
CA ASN A 184 -6.47 21.08 20.13
C ASN A 184 -5.87 22.42 20.57
N PRO A 185 -6.61 23.54 20.47
CA PRO A 185 -6.11 24.87 20.86
C PRO A 185 -5.60 24.97 22.30
N SER A 186 -6.06 24.11 23.23
CA SER A 186 -5.58 24.10 24.61
C SER A 186 -4.16 23.56 24.78
N LEU A 187 -3.56 22.99 23.73
CA LEU A 187 -2.21 22.43 23.75
C LEU A 187 -1.11 23.48 23.53
N TYR A 188 -1.46 24.74 23.32
CA TYR A 188 -0.48 25.81 23.15
C TYR A 188 0.35 26.05 24.42
N LEU A 189 1.67 26.02 24.29
CA LEU A 189 2.60 26.45 25.33
C LEU A 189 3.22 27.80 24.95
N ASP A 190 3.08 28.83 25.79
CA ASP A 190 3.72 30.12 25.54
C ASP A 190 5.25 30.00 25.74
N PRO A 191 6.09 30.15 24.69
CA PRO A 191 7.53 29.97 24.82
C PRO A 191 8.24 31.06 25.65
N SER A 192 7.55 32.16 25.96
CA SER A 192 8.10 33.27 26.74
C SER A 192 7.96 33.11 28.25
N GLN A 193 7.27 32.07 28.71
CA GLN A 193 7.09 31.77 30.13
C GLN A 193 8.37 31.22 30.77
N ASP A 194 8.53 31.44 32.07
CA ASP A 194 9.65 30.91 32.84
C ASP A 194 9.45 29.42 33.20
N SER A 195 8.22 28.92 33.17
CA SER A 195 7.90 27.53 33.50
C SER A 195 6.50 27.12 33.04
N TRP A 196 6.31 25.83 32.80
CA TRP A 196 5.05 25.21 32.36
C TRP A 196 4.68 24.06 33.29
N GLU A 197 3.38 23.74 33.38
CA GLU A 197 2.88 22.55 34.06
C GLU A 197 2.21 21.64 33.02
N VAL A 198 2.68 20.41 32.90
CA VAL A 198 2.08 19.38 32.03
C VAL A 198 1.77 18.16 32.88
N ASN A 199 0.50 17.75 32.93
CA ASN A 199 0.01 16.61 33.73
C ASN A 199 0.48 16.62 35.19
N GLY A 200 0.50 17.79 35.84
CA GLY A 200 0.92 17.95 37.23
C GLY A 200 2.44 17.93 37.45
N THR A 201 3.25 17.89 36.38
CA THR A 201 4.71 17.98 36.43
C THR A 201 5.17 19.36 35.97
N GLN A 202 6.03 20.01 36.74
CA GLN A 202 6.60 21.31 36.40
C GLN A 202 7.82 21.15 35.47
N TYR A 203 7.86 21.96 34.42
CA TYR A 203 8.97 22.06 33.48
C TYR A 203 9.50 23.49 33.45
N PHE A 204 10.82 23.64 33.40
CA PHE A 204 11.51 24.94 33.37
C PHE A 204 12.22 25.21 32.04
N ILE A 205 12.02 24.31 31.07
CA ILE A 205 12.61 24.35 29.73
C ILE A 205 11.48 24.08 28.75
N PHE A 206 11.29 24.98 27.79
CA PHE A 206 10.18 24.94 26.83
C PHE A 206 10.15 23.62 26.07
N GLU A 207 11.30 23.17 25.58
CA GLU A 207 11.44 21.93 24.81
C GLU A 207 11.05 20.71 25.64
N SER A 208 11.34 20.72 26.95
CA SER A 208 10.95 19.62 27.85
C SER A 208 9.44 19.61 28.12
N ALA A 209 8.84 20.79 28.28
CA ALA A 209 7.38 20.91 28.41
C ALA A 209 6.67 20.48 27.12
N LEU A 210 7.18 20.91 25.97
CA LEU A 210 6.65 20.56 24.65
C LEU A 210 6.78 19.05 24.37
N SER A 211 7.91 18.44 24.69
CA SER A 211 8.08 16.99 24.61
C SER A 211 7.06 16.25 25.47
N ALA A 212 6.84 16.71 26.71
CA ALA A 212 5.90 16.10 27.63
C ALA A 212 4.45 16.19 27.16
N ILE A 213 4.02 17.34 26.61
CA ILE A 213 2.66 17.50 26.12
C ILE A 213 2.43 16.70 24.83
N ILE A 214 3.41 16.65 23.92
CA ILE A 214 3.37 15.77 22.73
C ILE A 214 3.22 14.31 23.16
N ALA A 215 4.02 13.85 24.13
CA ALA A 215 3.93 12.48 24.64
C ALA A 215 2.56 12.18 25.28
N SER A 216 2.00 13.13 26.03
CA SER A 216 0.65 13.01 26.61
C SER A 216 -0.41 12.84 25.55
N VAL A 217 -0.41 13.69 24.52
CA VAL A 217 -1.39 13.63 23.43
C VAL A 217 -1.20 12.35 22.62
N THR A 218 0.04 11.91 22.41
CA THR A 218 0.31 10.63 21.74
C THR A 218 -0.38 9.48 22.49
N SER A 219 -0.31 9.43 23.82
CA SER A 219 -1.01 8.39 24.58
C SER A 219 -2.54 8.44 24.51
N GLU A 220 -3.12 9.59 24.12
CA GLU A 220 -4.57 9.78 23.97
C GLU A 220 -5.06 9.43 22.56
N TYR A 221 -4.26 9.74 21.53
CA TYR A 221 -4.63 9.66 20.10
C TYR A 221 -3.84 8.62 19.31
N ASP A 222 -3.06 7.72 19.93
CA ASP A 222 -2.32 6.68 19.19
C ASP A 222 -3.26 5.59 18.66
N SER A 223 -4.00 5.93 17.61
CA SER A 223 -4.92 5.08 16.89
C SER A 223 -4.17 3.90 16.29
N GLY A 224 -4.18 2.77 16.99
CA GLY A 224 -3.61 1.51 16.51
C GLY A 224 -2.11 1.30 16.79
N GLY A 225 -1.44 2.18 17.55
CA GLY A 225 -0.05 1.95 17.95
C GLY A 225 1.01 2.43 16.94
N PHE A 226 0.59 3.04 15.82
CA PHE A 226 1.48 3.33 14.70
C PHE A 226 2.33 4.60 14.89
N ILE A 227 1.97 5.46 15.85
CA ILE A 227 2.59 6.77 16.07
C ILE A 227 3.39 6.79 17.38
N SER A 228 3.21 5.78 18.23
CA SER A 228 4.09 5.54 19.37
C SER A 228 5.46 5.03 18.93
N ILE A 229 6.47 5.90 18.96
CA ILE A 229 7.87 5.48 18.95
C ILE A 229 8.16 4.83 20.32
N GLY A 230 8.44 3.53 20.33
CA GLY A 230 8.91 2.81 21.52
C GLY A 230 10.30 3.23 21.98
#